data_AF-A0A966MEK8-F1
#
_entry.id   AF-A0A966MEK8-F1
#
_cell.length_a   1.000
_cell.length_b   1.000
_cell.length_c   1.000
_cell.angle_alpha   90.00
_cell.angle_beta   90.00
_cell.angle_gamma   90.00
#
_symmetry.space_group_name_H-M   'P 1'
#
loop_
_entity.id
_entity.type
_entity.pdbx_description
1 polymer ?
#
loop_
_entity_poly.entity_id
_entity_poly.type
_entity_poly.pdbx_seq_one_letter_code
_entity_poly.pdbx_strand_id
1 'polypeptide(L)'
;MRKTPIYLDNNATTPLRAGAVVAMNEAMGPPANPSSVHSFGRNARLIVEKAREAVAMLAGCRSADVVFTSGGTEANNLVLAQYNHVITSTIEHDSVRHAHDHCHQIAVDHNGWRRAAFRNRLLA
;
A
#
# COMPACT_ATOMS: atom_id res chain seq x y z
N MET A 1 30.95 -25.29 -13.58
CA MET A 1 30.56 -24.20 -12.66
C MET A 1 29.11 -23.84 -12.93
N ARG A 2 28.25 -23.83 -11.91
CA ARG A 2 26.83 -23.45 -12.06
C ARG A 2 26.76 -21.93 -11.97
N LYS A 3 26.25 -21.26 -13.03
CA LYS A 3 26.10 -19.80 -13.05
C LYS A 3 25.24 -19.34 -11.88
N THR A 4 25.62 -18.23 -11.25
CA THR A 4 24.79 -17.53 -10.26
C THR A 4 23.51 -17.07 -10.94
N PRO A 5 22.32 -17.39 -10.40
CA PRO A 5 21.06 -16.92 -10.97
C PRO A 5 20.94 -15.40 -10.86
N ILE A 6 20.41 -14.76 -11.91
CA ILE A 6 20.13 -13.32 -11.94
C ILE A 6 18.61 -13.14 -11.85
N TYR A 7 18.14 -12.36 -10.88
CA TYR A 7 16.73 -12.06 -10.69
C TYR A 7 16.38 -10.74 -11.38
N LEU A 8 15.47 -10.78 -12.36
CA LEU A 8 15.05 -9.64 -13.18
C LEU A 8 13.53 -9.39 -13.12
N ASP A 9 12.91 -9.63 -11.96
CA ASP A 9 11.45 -9.51 -11.79
C ASP A 9 11.06 -8.69 -10.53
N ASN A 10 11.84 -7.64 -10.24
CA ASN A 10 11.62 -6.81 -9.04
C ASN A 10 10.28 -6.06 -9.01
N ASN A 11 9.56 -5.98 -10.15
CA ASN A 11 8.23 -5.38 -10.22
C ASN A 11 7.15 -6.30 -9.63
N ALA A 12 7.34 -7.63 -9.65
CA ALA A 12 6.42 -8.57 -9.03
C ALA A 12 6.65 -8.66 -7.52
N THR A 13 7.91 -8.78 -7.09
CA THR A 13 8.33 -8.69 -5.69
C THR A 13 9.83 -8.42 -5.60
N THR A 14 10.30 -7.94 -4.45
CA THR A 14 11.72 -7.65 -4.22
C THR A 14 12.20 -8.35 -2.95
N PRO A 15 13.46 -8.79 -2.87
CA PRO A 15 14.04 -9.25 -1.62
C PRO A 15 13.88 -8.22 -0.51
N LEU A 16 13.53 -8.67 0.70
CA LEU A 16 13.49 -7.82 1.87
C LEU A 16 14.88 -7.23 2.13
N ARG A 17 14.92 -5.94 2.50
CA ARG A 17 16.15 -5.32 2.99
C ARG A 17 16.55 -6.00 4.30
N ALA A 18 17.85 -6.24 4.50
CA ALA A 18 18.35 -6.89 5.72
C ALA A 18 17.86 -6.20 7.01
N GLY A 19 17.84 -4.85 7.03
CA GLY A 19 17.31 -4.09 8.18
C GLY A 19 15.82 -4.32 8.44
N ALA A 20 15.01 -4.56 7.40
CA ALA A 20 13.60 -4.88 7.56
C ALA A 20 13.42 -6.27 8.18
N VAL A 21 14.23 -7.25 7.79
CA VAL A 21 14.23 -8.60 8.38
C VAL A 21 14.57 -8.54 9.88
N VAL A 22 15.58 -7.76 10.26
CA VAL A 22 15.96 -7.57 11.66
C VAL A 22 14.83 -6.92 12.45
N ALA A 23 14.27 -5.81 11.96
CA ALA A 23 13.18 -5.12 12.64
C ALA A 23 11.92 -5.98 12.80
N MET A 24 11.59 -6.81 11.79
CA MET A 24 10.48 -7.75 11.88
C MET A 24 10.74 -8.82 12.96
N ASN A 25 11.95 -9.41 12.99
CA ASN A 25 12.31 -10.39 14.02
C ASN A 25 12.26 -9.80 15.43
N GLU A 26 12.72 -8.56 15.61
CA GLU A 26 12.62 -7.86 16.90
C GLU A 26 11.15 -7.64 17.31
N ALA A 27 10.29 -7.25 16.37
CA ALA A 27 8.87 -7.05 16.61
C ALA A 27 8.11 -8.38 16.90
N MET A 28 8.60 -9.51 16.39
CA MET A 28 8.04 -10.85 16.61
C MET A 28 8.35 -11.45 17.99
N GLY A 29 9.06 -10.74 18.88
CA GLY A 29 9.53 -11.25 20.17
C GLY A 29 8.43 -11.69 21.17
N PRO A 30 8.35 -11.12 22.38
CA PRO A 30 7.39 -11.59 23.38
C PRO A 30 5.93 -11.32 22.95
N PRO A 31 4.96 -12.13 23.41
CA PRO A 31 3.55 -11.89 23.14
C PRO A 31 3.14 -10.48 23.58
N ALA A 32 2.60 -9.71 22.65
CA ALA A 32 2.16 -8.36 22.93
C ALA A 32 0.89 -8.04 22.14
N ASN A 33 0.06 -7.18 22.73
CA ASN A 33 -1.16 -6.66 22.11
C ASN A 33 -1.13 -5.13 22.23
N PRO A 34 -1.00 -4.37 21.13
CA PRO A 34 -0.92 -2.91 21.17
C PRO A 34 -2.20 -2.23 21.70
N SER A 35 -3.31 -2.98 21.81
CA SER A 35 -4.56 -2.53 22.43
C SER A 35 -4.58 -2.70 23.96
N SER A 36 -3.63 -3.44 24.53
CA SER A 36 -3.55 -3.64 25.98
C SER A 36 -2.95 -2.44 26.70
N VAL A 37 -3.52 -2.09 27.86
CA VAL A 37 -3.07 -0.94 28.67
C VAL A 37 -1.82 -1.21 29.52
N HIS A 38 -1.46 -2.48 29.75
CA HIS A 38 -0.28 -2.85 30.54
C HIS A 38 1.04 -2.55 29.81
N SER A 39 2.17 -2.65 30.52
CA SER A 39 3.51 -2.29 29.99
C SER A 39 3.83 -2.96 28.65
N PHE A 40 3.63 -4.27 28.53
CA PHE A 40 3.87 -4.98 27.26
C PHE A 40 3.02 -4.47 26.10
N GLY A 41 1.75 -4.12 26.34
CA GLY A 41 0.87 -3.58 25.31
C GLY A 41 1.25 -2.16 24.89
N ARG A 42 1.59 -1.30 25.85
CA ARG A 42 2.12 0.05 25.55
C ARG A 42 3.42 -0.01 24.76
N ASN A 43 4.32 -0.95 25.07
CA ASN A 43 5.55 -1.14 24.31
C ASN A 43 5.27 -1.57 22.86
N ALA A 44 4.33 -2.50 22.62
CA ALA A 44 3.92 -2.87 21.28
C ALA A 44 3.27 -1.70 20.52
N ARG A 45 2.41 -0.92 21.20
CA ARG A 45 1.82 0.28 20.61
C ARG A 45 2.89 1.28 20.18
N LEU A 46 3.94 1.48 21.00
CA LEU A 46 5.06 2.36 20.64
C LEU A 46 5.79 1.90 19.37
N ILE A 47 5.94 0.59 19.17
CA ILE A 47 6.54 0.03 17.94
C ILE A 47 5.68 0.39 16.72
N VAL A 48 4.36 0.16 16.80
CA VAL A 48 3.43 0.46 15.71
C VAL A 48 3.37 1.97 15.40
N GLU A 49 3.33 2.82 16.42
CA GLU A 49 3.28 4.28 16.21
C GLU A 49 4.59 4.84 15.65
N LYS A 50 5.76 4.33 16.07
CA LYS A 50 7.04 4.67 15.43
C LYS A 50 7.07 4.26 13.95
N ALA A 51 6.54 3.08 13.62
CA ALA A 51 6.42 2.65 12.23
C ALA A 51 5.47 3.57 11.44
N ARG A 52 4.36 4.00 12.06
CA ARG A 52 3.39 4.93 11.45
C ARG A 52 4.02 6.28 11.13
N GLU A 53 4.76 6.85 12.07
CA GLU A 53 5.50 8.11 11.89
C GLU A 53 6.53 8.00 10.75
N ALA A 54 7.28 6.89 10.69
CA ALA A 54 8.25 6.67 9.61
C ALA A 54 7.57 6.56 8.23
N VAL A 55 6.46 5.83 8.12
CA VAL A 55 5.68 5.73 6.86
C VAL A 55 5.09 7.08 6.47
N ALA A 56 4.52 7.82 7.42
CA ALA A 56 3.94 9.13 7.17
C ALA A 56 4.99 10.13 6.65
N MET A 57 6.20 10.10 7.22
CA MET A 57 7.32 10.92 6.76
C MET A 57 7.73 10.57 5.32
N LEU A 58 7.80 9.28 4.99
CA LEU A 58 8.10 8.83 3.62
C LEU A 58 7.02 9.22 2.61
N ALA A 59 5.75 9.21 3.04
CA ALA A 59 4.60 9.56 2.21
C ALA A 59 4.30 11.07 2.15
N GLY A 60 4.94 11.88 3.00
CA GLY A 60 4.67 13.33 3.09
C GLY A 60 3.31 13.68 3.68
N CYS A 61 2.76 12.85 4.58
CA CYS A 61 1.46 13.06 5.24
C CYS A 61 1.58 13.07 6.76
N ARG A 62 0.45 13.28 7.48
CA ARG A 62 0.43 13.19 8.94
C ARG A 62 0.34 11.73 9.35
N SER A 63 0.88 11.36 10.51
CA SER A 63 0.73 9.99 11.04
C SER A 63 -0.73 9.56 11.14
N ALA A 64 -1.65 10.48 11.46
CA ALA A 64 -3.09 10.21 11.52
C ALA A 64 -3.73 9.85 10.17
N ASP A 65 -3.08 10.18 9.05
CA ASP A 65 -3.56 9.85 7.70
C ASP A 65 -3.11 8.44 7.25
N VAL A 66 -2.26 7.76 8.03
CA VAL A 66 -1.74 6.42 7.70
C VAL A 66 -2.60 5.33 8.34
N VAL A 67 -3.22 4.49 7.50
CA VAL A 67 -3.89 3.26 7.90
C VAL A 67 -3.06 2.07 7.44
N PHE A 68 -2.69 1.18 8.36
CA PHE A 68 -2.00 -0.07 8.01
C PHE A 68 -3.02 -1.10 7.52
N THR A 69 -2.72 -1.72 6.38
CA THR A 69 -3.45 -2.86 5.82
C THR A 69 -2.50 -4.03 5.64
N SER A 70 -3.02 -5.22 5.32
CA SER A 70 -2.22 -6.41 5.02
C SER A 70 -1.45 -6.33 3.69
N GLY A 71 -1.80 -5.36 2.82
CA GLY A 71 -1.11 -5.14 1.55
C GLY A 71 -1.86 -4.21 0.60
N GLY A 72 -1.32 -4.05 -0.61
CA GLY A 72 -1.85 -3.16 -1.64
C GLY A 72 -3.25 -3.52 -2.11
N THR A 73 -3.58 -4.82 -2.22
CA THR A 73 -4.94 -5.26 -2.60
C THR A 73 -5.98 -4.82 -1.58
N GLU A 74 -5.74 -5.02 -0.28
CA GLU A 74 -6.66 -4.57 0.76
C GLU A 74 -6.77 -3.05 0.80
N ALA A 75 -5.65 -2.32 0.67
CA ALA A 75 -5.66 -0.85 0.64
C ALA A 75 -6.51 -0.30 -0.51
N ASN A 76 -6.37 -0.85 -1.72
CA ASN A 76 -7.15 -0.44 -2.88
C ASN A 76 -8.64 -0.72 -2.68
N ASN A 77 -9.00 -1.92 -2.21
CA ASN A 77 -10.40 -2.28 -1.96
C ASN A 77 -11.02 -1.43 -0.86
N LEU A 78 -10.28 -1.17 0.23
CA LEU A 78 -10.73 -0.35 1.35
C LEU A 78 -11.17 1.04 0.90
N VAL A 79 -10.38 1.69 0.03
CA VAL A 79 -10.68 3.04 -0.48
C VAL A 79 -11.78 3.00 -1.54
N LEU A 80 -11.68 2.12 -2.52
CA LEU A 80 -12.59 2.12 -3.68
C LEU A 80 -14.01 1.72 -3.31
N ALA A 81 -14.18 0.83 -2.32
CA ALA A 81 -15.50 0.45 -1.80
C ALA A 81 -16.28 1.62 -1.16
N GLN A 82 -15.64 2.76 -0.87
CA GLN A 82 -16.30 3.93 -0.27
C GLN A 82 -16.98 4.84 -1.31
N TYR A 83 -16.79 4.58 -2.61
CA TYR A 83 -17.26 5.47 -3.68
C TYR A 83 -18.21 4.75 -4.63
N ASN A 84 -19.38 5.35 -4.90
CA ASN A 84 -20.36 4.80 -5.85
C ASN A 84 -19.97 5.01 -7.32
N HIS A 85 -19.12 6.00 -7.60
CA HIS A 85 -18.68 6.33 -8.96
C HIS A 85 -17.16 6.44 -8.97
N VAL A 86 -16.52 5.49 -9.64
CA VAL A 86 -15.06 5.37 -9.71
C VAL A 86 -14.63 5.54 -11.17
N ILE A 87 -13.67 6.44 -11.39
CA ILE A 87 -13.02 6.61 -12.69
C ILE A 87 -11.56 6.16 -12.55
N THR A 88 -11.13 5.23 -13.40
CA THR A 88 -9.77 4.68 -13.37
C THR A 88 -9.13 4.70 -14.76
N SER A 89 -7.84 4.39 -14.85
CA SER A 89 -7.22 4.09 -16.15
C SER A 89 -7.52 2.65 -16.60
N THR A 90 -7.24 2.34 -17.86
CA THR A 90 -7.32 0.96 -18.39
C THR A 90 -6.11 0.09 -18.03
N ILE A 91 -5.08 0.67 -17.42
CA ILE A 91 -3.80 -0.01 -17.12
C ILE A 91 -3.60 -0.25 -15.62
N GLU A 92 -4.64 -0.06 -14.81
CA GLU A 92 -4.56 -0.33 -13.38
C GLU A 92 -4.31 -1.81 -13.08
N HIS A 93 -3.73 -2.07 -11.91
CA HIS A 93 -3.60 -3.42 -11.37
C HIS A 93 -4.98 -4.07 -11.17
N ASP A 94 -5.04 -5.40 -11.23
CA ASP A 94 -6.29 -6.16 -11.08
C ASP A 94 -7.02 -5.88 -9.75
N SER A 95 -6.28 -5.56 -8.69
CA SER A 95 -6.85 -5.17 -7.40
C SER A 95 -7.60 -3.84 -7.39
N VAL A 96 -7.43 -3.00 -8.42
CA VAL A 96 -8.23 -1.78 -8.63
C VAL A 96 -9.37 -2.10 -9.59
N ARG A 97 -9.08 -2.80 -10.69
CA ARG A 97 -10.06 -3.12 -11.74
C ARG A 97 -11.25 -3.93 -11.23
N HIS A 98 -11.03 -4.78 -10.21
CA HIS A 98 -12.07 -5.64 -9.63
C HIS A 98 -12.51 -5.19 -8.22
N ALA A 99 -12.04 -4.04 -7.72
CA ALA A 99 -12.43 -3.56 -6.40
C ALA A 99 -13.85 -2.97 -6.36
N HIS A 100 -14.44 -2.67 -7.53
CA HIS A 100 -15.77 -2.08 -7.63
C HIS A 100 -16.44 -2.55 -8.93
N ASP A 101 -17.71 -2.94 -8.86
CA ASP A 101 -18.45 -3.55 -9.99
C ASP A 101 -18.64 -2.58 -11.17
N HIS A 102 -18.59 -1.28 -10.89
CA HIS A 102 -18.86 -0.22 -11.86
C HIS A 102 -17.76 0.85 -11.82
N CYS A 103 -16.69 0.61 -12.58
CA CYS A 103 -15.60 1.57 -12.80
C CYS A 103 -15.64 2.10 -14.25
N HIS A 104 -15.69 3.41 -14.43
CA HIS A 104 -15.49 4.02 -15.75
C HIS A 104 -14.00 4.07 -16.08
N GLN A 105 -13.57 3.28 -17.07
CA GLN A 105 -12.17 3.17 -17.45
C GLN A 105 -11.82 4.13 -18.59
N ILE A 106 -10.68 4.80 -18.45
CA ILE A 106 -10.14 5.73 -19.44
C ILE A 106 -8.86 5.16 -20.05
N ALA A 107 -8.82 5.05 -21.37
CA ALA A 107 -7.64 4.62 -22.10
C ALA A 107 -6.46 5.60 -21.92
N VAL A 108 -5.26 5.07 -21.73
CA VAL A 108 -4.01 5.84 -21.72
C VAL A 108 -3.46 6.03 -23.15
N ASP A 109 -2.59 7.03 -23.35
CA ASP A 109 -1.90 7.19 -24.63
C ASP A 109 -0.69 6.23 -24.77
N HIS A 110 0.02 6.32 -25.89
CA HIS A 110 1.16 5.45 -26.22
C HIS A 110 2.33 5.53 -25.21
N ASN A 111 2.37 6.55 -24.36
CA ASN A 111 3.37 6.69 -23.30
C ASN A 111 2.92 6.04 -21.99
N GLY A 112 1.73 5.45 -21.94
CA GLY A 112 1.19 4.81 -20.73
C GLY A 112 0.58 5.78 -19.72
N TRP A 113 0.34 7.04 -20.08
CA TRP A 113 -0.36 8.01 -19.25
C TRP A 113 -1.35 8.83 -20.08
N ARG A 114 -2.22 9.62 -19.45
CA ARG A 114 -3.15 10.53 -20.14
C ARG A 114 -3.22 11.84 -19.36
N ARG A 115 -3.15 12.98 -20.06
CA ARG A 115 -3.29 14.31 -19.41
C ARG A 115 -4.72 14.54 -18.91
N ALA A 116 -4.82 15.18 -17.76
CA ALA A 116 -6.06 15.50 -17.03
C ALA A 116 -7.04 16.45 -17.77
N ALA A 117 -6.80 16.82 -19.02
CA ALA A 117 -7.69 17.70 -19.80
C ALA A 117 -9.09 17.11 -20.04
N PHE A 118 -9.33 15.85 -19.66
CA PHE A 118 -10.62 15.16 -19.76
C PHE A 118 -11.56 15.37 -18.55
N ARG A 119 -11.10 16.10 -17.51
CA ARG A 119 -11.77 16.21 -16.21
C ARG A 119 -13.17 16.87 -16.26
N ASN A 120 -13.46 17.70 -17.28
CA ASN A 120 -14.71 18.48 -17.33
C ASN A 120 -15.92 17.74 -17.94
N ARG A 121 -15.74 16.56 -18.57
CA ARG A 121 -16.84 15.83 -19.25
C ARG A 121 -17.36 14.61 -18.49
N LEU A 122 -16.62 14.14 -17.48
CA LEU A 122 -16.94 12.92 -16.71
C LEU A 122 -17.35 13.19 -15.25
N LEU A 123 -17.20 14.44 -14.79
CA LEU A 123 -17.57 14.87 -13.43
C LEU A 123 -18.85 15.73 -13.40
N ALA A 124 -19.56 15.83 -14.53
CA ALA A 124 -20.86 16.48 -14.66
C ALA A 124 -21.95 15.40 -14.77
#